data_AF-A0AAC9JBH2-F1
#
_entry.id   AF-A0AAC9JBH2-F1
#
_cell.length_a   1.000
_cell.length_b   1.000
_cell.length_c   1.000
_cell.angle_alpha   90.00
_cell.angle_beta   90.00
_cell.angle_gamma   90.00
#
_symmetry.space_group_name_H-M   'P 1'
#
loop_
_entity.id
_entity.type
_entity.pdbx_description
1 polymer ?
#
loop_
_entity_poly.entity_id
_entity_poly.type
_entity_poly.pdbx_seq_one_letter_code
_entity_poly.pdbx_strand_id
1 'polypeptide(L)'
;MLKYIYLINFFKIYHDITIYHAILPIGYLMHYTSTKGLQIKNKSKSFKNNVFRCLLIFLLTMTLSCVVSSTENNLFLLRDSTSGQIGHVRNYAPPANDMNVLFGWNNENDNGINWSGWLWQQNVAYGNEGWVLGSKNLLGGPINTYFGQSPRSFDKSDYGDDNLVEITRNERSPSTSRGGALRIFDNPDNFTSPNQASWWMYYGARPLVEKGITSESTDRMSFYIKLKGLKPQGEKGSPDSLSTNFHIGTYLCWDKEQPAKNTGEGCPREGPGNQHYYHYFGFNPGAWIHTQVDDHPNHHRGKPGNRYHDNNPVKADGMSYFAQLMRFYFEIRIPQTEDTEFIVDELLFYSTREAIEPNQNDESITSLWVGYWPDNDYWEIGFKDGGKFGVGENKFSTFEIRWSTLPITNENYEQSNIVEPLFYSGTEYVGAENPHYVRRANDYKRDVWTRFTLPAQVVNDYQTIYFAVKDVSTKQKNKGTRWPWNRDDHGEAPSSYIRTIDYSLRPVN
;
A
#
# COMPACT_ATOMS: atom_id res chain seq x y z
N MET A 1 51.38 31.55 9.96
CA MET A 1 51.70 32.62 10.93
C MET A 1 51.01 33.89 10.43
N LEU A 2 50.06 34.45 11.20
CA LEU A 2 49.18 35.60 10.85
C LEU A 2 48.35 35.43 9.54
N LYS A 3 47.08 35.78 9.37
CA LYS A 3 46.08 36.72 9.94
C LYS A 3 45.72 37.88 8.99
N TYR A 4 44.47 37.82 8.53
CA TYR A 4 43.45 38.88 8.58
C TYR A 4 43.33 39.96 7.47
N ILE A 5 42.12 39.98 6.89
CA ILE A 5 41.19 41.13 6.75
C ILE A 5 41.64 42.36 5.94
N TYR A 6 40.82 42.74 4.95
CA TYR A 6 40.11 44.04 5.00
C TYR A 6 38.71 43.98 4.37
N LEU A 7 37.81 44.81 4.92
CA LEU A 7 36.43 45.07 4.48
C LEU A 7 36.38 46.45 3.79
N ILE A 8 35.16 46.95 3.48
CA ILE A 8 34.74 48.36 3.16
C ILE A 8 34.35 48.61 1.69
N ASN A 9 33.42 49.53 1.33
CA ASN A 9 32.05 49.88 1.81
C ASN A 9 31.52 51.10 1.00
N PHE A 10 30.24 51.50 1.24
CA PHE A 10 29.57 52.75 0.77
C PHE A 10 29.22 52.80 -0.74
N PHE A 11 28.19 53.52 -1.25
CA PHE A 11 27.27 54.58 -0.74
C PHE A 11 25.96 54.59 -1.63
N LYS A 12 24.83 55.32 -1.44
CA LYS A 12 24.34 56.31 -0.45
C LYS A 12 22.79 56.50 -0.47
N ILE A 13 22.14 56.34 0.69
CA ILE A 13 21.00 57.12 1.31
C ILE A 13 20.03 57.93 0.40
N TYR A 14 18.69 57.75 0.53
CA TYR A 14 17.75 58.76 1.12
C TYR A 14 16.29 58.27 1.37
N HIS A 15 15.54 59.14 2.07
CA HIS A 15 14.21 59.04 2.71
C HIS A 15 13.02 59.20 1.70
N ASP A 16 11.71 59.17 2.04
CA ASP A 16 11.05 59.72 3.24
C ASP A 16 9.63 59.17 3.59
N ILE A 17 9.10 59.68 4.72
CA ILE A 17 7.82 59.32 5.37
C ILE A 17 6.73 60.37 5.08
N THR A 18 5.46 59.96 4.98
CA THR A 18 4.31 60.84 5.29
C THR A 18 3.16 60.04 5.89
N ILE A 19 2.42 60.65 6.82
CA ILE A 19 1.27 60.11 7.56
C ILE A 19 0.08 61.05 7.32
N TYR A 20 -1.15 60.55 7.10
CA TYR A 20 -2.33 60.93 7.93
C TYR A 20 -3.71 60.43 7.49
N HIS A 21 -4.59 60.41 8.51
CA HIS A 21 -6.06 60.55 8.52
C HIS A 21 -6.93 59.30 8.34
N ALA A 22 -8.00 59.27 9.13
CA ALA A 22 -9.02 58.23 9.20
C ALA A 22 -10.41 58.88 9.05
N ILE A 23 -11.38 58.17 8.46
CA ILE A 23 -12.76 58.63 8.30
C ILE A 23 -13.75 57.50 8.62
N LEU A 24 -14.76 57.85 9.41
CA LEU A 24 -16.00 57.15 9.78
C LEU A 24 -17.00 58.24 10.24
N PRO A 25 -18.32 58.02 10.42
CA PRO A 25 -19.14 56.81 10.23
C PRO A 25 -20.46 57.11 9.44
N ILE A 26 -21.57 56.37 9.73
CA ILE A 26 -23.00 56.62 9.38
C ILE A 26 -23.42 56.07 7.99
N GLY A 27 -24.55 55.35 7.81
CA GLY A 27 -25.55 54.86 8.79
C GLY A 27 -26.81 54.20 8.17
N TYR A 28 -27.83 53.95 9.00
CA TYR A 28 -29.15 53.28 8.77
C TYR A 28 -29.18 51.73 8.77
N LEU A 29 -30.03 50.96 9.49
CA LEU A 29 -31.20 51.11 10.41
C LEU A 29 -32.58 50.65 9.85
N MET A 30 -33.00 49.43 10.26
CA MET A 30 -34.38 48.88 10.51
C MET A 30 -34.20 47.40 10.96
N HIS A 31 -34.83 46.81 12.01
CA HIS A 31 -36.26 46.52 12.30
C HIS A 31 -36.95 45.67 11.21
N TYR A 32 -37.78 44.62 11.44
CA TYR A 32 -38.31 43.85 12.61
C TYR A 32 -38.88 42.49 12.07
N THR A 33 -39.43 41.47 12.75
CA THR A 33 -39.80 41.09 14.14
C THR A 33 -39.82 39.53 14.23
N SER A 34 -39.36 38.87 15.30
CA SER A 34 -40.15 38.28 16.43
C SER A 34 -41.42 37.46 16.12
N THR A 35 -41.40 36.14 16.43
CA THR A 35 -42.41 35.27 17.13
C THR A 35 -42.20 33.78 16.72
N LYS A 36 -42.07 32.78 17.61
CA LYS A 36 -42.95 32.21 18.66
C LYS A 36 -44.08 31.26 18.18
N GLY A 37 -43.68 30.05 17.75
CA GLY A 37 -44.10 28.72 18.25
C GLY A 37 -45.57 28.27 18.31
N LEU A 38 -45.78 26.95 18.31
CA LEU A 38 -46.89 26.27 19.02
C LEU A 38 -46.57 24.79 19.29
N GLN A 39 -47.02 24.25 20.43
CA GLN A 39 -47.34 22.82 20.59
C GLN A 39 -48.86 22.65 20.54
N ILE A 40 -49.36 21.45 20.24
CA ILE A 40 -50.55 20.88 20.91
C ILE A 40 -50.62 19.35 20.73
N LYS A 41 -51.21 18.66 21.72
CA LYS A 41 -51.47 17.20 21.74
C LYS A 41 -52.94 16.92 21.40
N ASN A 42 -53.26 15.71 20.90
CA ASN A 42 -54.33 14.79 21.36
C ASN A 42 -54.62 13.70 20.29
N LYS A 43 -54.52 12.39 20.59
CA LYS A 43 -55.47 11.48 21.29
C LYS A 43 -56.73 11.10 20.48
N SER A 44 -56.97 9.78 20.29
CA SER A 44 -58.10 9.04 20.91
C SER A 44 -58.71 7.89 20.05
N LYS A 45 -58.71 6.66 20.60
CA LYS A 45 -59.73 5.56 20.55
C LYS A 45 -60.45 5.25 19.20
N SER A 46 -60.40 4.03 18.64
CA SER A 46 -60.80 2.68 19.14
C SER A 46 -62.30 2.34 19.05
N PHE A 47 -62.66 1.30 18.29
CA PHE A 47 -63.71 0.31 18.62
C PHE A 47 -63.70 -0.94 17.71
N LYS A 48 -63.88 -2.14 18.32
CA LYS A 48 -64.69 -3.35 17.93
C LYS A 48 -64.84 -3.81 16.45
N ASN A 49 -65.01 -5.10 16.12
CA ASN A 49 -64.83 -6.39 16.82
C ASN A 49 -64.94 -7.57 15.81
N ASN A 50 -64.28 -8.69 16.12
CA ASN A 50 -64.66 -10.10 15.84
C ASN A 50 -65.61 -10.43 14.67
N VAL A 51 -65.07 -10.95 13.55
CA VAL A 51 -65.66 -12.09 12.81
C VAL A 51 -64.52 -13.00 12.31
N PHE A 52 -64.82 -14.27 12.00
CA PHE A 52 -63.92 -15.25 11.35
C PHE A 52 -62.63 -15.68 12.06
N ARG A 53 -62.78 -16.23 13.27
CA ARG A 53 -62.00 -17.43 13.63
C ARG A 53 -62.50 -18.62 12.78
N CYS A 54 -61.77 -19.02 11.73
CA CYS A 54 -62.05 -20.31 11.06
C CYS A 54 -60.87 -20.95 10.30
N LEU A 55 -59.70 -20.31 10.22
CA LEU A 55 -58.57 -20.77 9.39
C LEU A 55 -57.32 -21.14 10.22
N LEU A 56 -57.51 -21.88 11.32
CA LEU A 56 -56.43 -22.35 12.21
C LEU A 56 -56.49 -23.88 12.47
N ILE A 57 -56.91 -24.65 11.47
CA ILE A 57 -56.89 -26.13 11.51
C ILE A 57 -56.43 -26.68 10.14
N PHE A 58 -55.23 -26.27 9.68
CA PHE A 58 -54.55 -26.92 8.54
C PHE A 58 -53.02 -26.73 8.50
N LEU A 59 -52.41 -26.06 9.49
CA LEU A 59 -50.98 -25.69 9.49
C LEU A 59 -50.22 -26.16 10.75
N LEU A 60 -50.64 -27.28 11.34
CA LEU A 60 -50.06 -27.82 12.58
C LEU A 60 -49.79 -29.34 12.55
N THR A 61 -49.55 -29.89 11.36
CA THR A 61 -49.30 -31.33 11.16
C THR A 61 -48.16 -31.62 10.17
N MET A 62 -47.09 -30.81 10.18
CA MET A 62 -45.77 -31.20 9.66
C MET A 62 -44.67 -30.70 10.60
N THR A 63 -44.24 -31.58 11.49
CA THR A 63 -43.03 -31.44 12.30
C THR A 63 -42.33 -32.81 12.38
N LEU A 64 -41.00 -32.81 12.44
CA LEU A 64 -40.10 -33.97 12.56
C LEU A 64 -40.02 -34.91 11.34
N SER A 65 -39.07 -34.62 10.44
CA SER A 65 -38.14 -35.57 9.83
C SER A 65 -36.95 -34.79 9.24
N CYS A 66 -35.78 -35.42 9.12
CA CYS A 66 -34.45 -34.78 8.96
C CYS A 66 -34.09 -33.88 10.16
N VAL A 67 -33.26 -34.27 11.14
CA VAL A 67 -32.03 -35.10 11.16
C VAL A 67 -30.84 -34.42 10.47
N VAL A 68 -29.72 -34.36 11.20
CA VAL A 68 -28.48 -33.66 10.85
C VAL A 68 -27.64 -34.45 9.85
N SER A 69 -27.20 -33.77 8.79
CA SER A 69 -25.97 -33.99 8.04
C SER A 69 -25.58 -32.59 7.53
N SER A 70 -24.45 -31.96 7.85
CA SER A 70 -23.04 -32.34 7.73
C SER A 70 -22.58 -32.62 6.29
N THR A 71 -21.43 -32.01 5.96
CA THR A 71 -20.55 -32.24 4.80
C THR A 71 -21.02 -31.84 3.39
N GLU A 72 -20.02 -31.43 2.59
CA GLU A 72 -20.03 -31.26 1.12
C GLU A 72 -20.78 -30.07 0.48
N ASN A 73 -20.20 -28.87 0.63
CA ASN A 73 -20.14 -27.93 -0.49
C ASN A 73 -19.26 -28.56 -1.59
N ASN A 74 -19.89 -29.17 -2.60
CA ASN A 74 -19.20 -29.85 -3.71
C ASN A 74 -18.55 -28.84 -4.68
N LEU A 75 -17.35 -28.36 -4.34
CA LEU A 75 -16.44 -27.76 -5.31
C LEU A 75 -16.03 -28.86 -6.30
N PHE A 76 -16.27 -28.65 -7.60
CA PHE A 76 -15.97 -29.65 -8.62
C PHE A 76 -14.45 -29.84 -8.76
N LEU A 77 -13.89 -30.82 -8.05
CA LEU A 77 -12.56 -31.35 -8.28
C LEU A 77 -12.54 -32.06 -9.64
N LEU A 78 -12.30 -31.28 -10.70
CA LEU A 78 -11.92 -31.79 -12.02
C LEU A 78 -10.51 -32.40 -11.95
N ARG A 79 -10.41 -33.57 -11.31
CA ARG A 79 -9.33 -34.53 -11.58
C ARG A 79 -9.50 -35.00 -13.01
N ASP A 80 -8.75 -34.38 -13.92
CA ASP A 80 -8.47 -34.95 -15.23
C ASP A 80 -7.80 -36.31 -15.01
N SER A 81 -8.57 -37.38 -15.18
CA SER A 81 -8.14 -38.76 -14.93
C SER A 81 -7.33 -39.34 -16.09
N THR A 82 -6.90 -38.51 -17.02
CA THR A 82 -6.29 -38.90 -18.30
C THR A 82 -4.83 -38.46 -18.48
N SER A 83 -4.12 -38.12 -17.40
CA SER A 83 -2.65 -38.21 -17.38
C SER A 83 -2.08 -38.58 -16.00
N GLY A 84 -0.90 -39.19 -15.98
CA GLY A 84 -0.17 -39.56 -14.76
C GLY A 84 0.57 -38.40 -14.07
N GLN A 85 0.22 -37.15 -14.38
CA GLN A 85 0.77 -35.96 -13.72
C GLN A 85 -0.24 -35.42 -12.70
N ILE A 86 0.24 -35.12 -11.49
CA ILE A 86 -0.56 -34.41 -10.48
C ILE A 86 -0.67 -32.95 -10.94
N GLY A 87 -1.72 -32.63 -11.68
CA GLY A 87 -1.99 -31.27 -12.13
C GLY A 87 -2.30 -30.35 -10.93
N HIS A 88 -1.64 -29.20 -10.88
CA HIS A 88 -1.84 -28.22 -9.82
C HIS A 88 -3.30 -27.71 -9.78
N VAL A 89 -3.83 -27.54 -8.57
CA VAL A 89 -5.16 -27.01 -8.30
C VAL A 89 -5.18 -25.52 -8.67
N ARG A 90 -5.92 -25.20 -9.73
CA ARG A 90 -6.22 -23.80 -10.09
C ARG A 90 -7.26 -23.26 -9.12
N ASN A 91 -6.86 -22.28 -8.33
CA ASN A 91 -7.67 -21.67 -7.29
C ASN A 91 -7.57 -20.14 -7.26
N TYR A 92 -6.97 -19.53 -8.29
CA TYR A 92 -6.92 -18.09 -8.43
C TYR A 92 -8.33 -17.49 -8.59
N ALA A 93 -8.57 -16.45 -7.80
CA ALA A 93 -9.63 -15.47 -7.94
C ALA A 93 -8.97 -14.08 -7.89
N PRO A 94 -9.37 -13.13 -8.75
CA PRO A 94 -8.77 -11.80 -8.80
C PRO A 94 -9.03 -11.03 -7.50
N PRO A 95 -8.07 -10.24 -6.99
CA PRO A 95 -8.26 -9.46 -5.77
C PRO A 95 -9.41 -8.45 -5.90
N ALA A 96 -9.68 -7.91 -7.11
CA ALA A 96 -10.83 -7.06 -7.38
C ALA A 96 -11.34 -7.16 -8.84
N ASN A 97 -12.58 -6.72 -9.07
CA ASN A 97 -13.22 -6.72 -10.38
C ASN A 97 -12.80 -5.54 -11.28
N ASP A 98 -12.22 -4.46 -10.70
CA ASP A 98 -11.85 -3.23 -11.41
C ASP A 98 -10.34 -3.10 -11.69
N MET A 99 -9.58 -4.20 -11.62
CA MET A 99 -8.13 -4.22 -11.81
C MET A 99 -7.69 -3.63 -13.16
N ASN A 100 -6.83 -2.62 -13.09
CA ASN A 100 -6.15 -2.02 -14.23
C ASN A 100 -4.64 -2.27 -14.11
N VAL A 101 -4.11 -3.21 -14.89
CA VAL A 101 -2.66 -3.43 -15.01
C VAL A 101 -2.05 -2.26 -15.78
N LEU A 102 -1.22 -1.46 -15.11
CA LEU A 102 -0.51 -0.36 -15.74
C LEU A 102 0.71 -0.88 -16.50
N PHE A 103 1.54 -1.71 -15.84
CA PHE A 103 2.72 -2.34 -16.43
C PHE A 103 2.85 -3.78 -15.95
N GLY A 104 2.94 -4.74 -16.87
CA GLY A 104 3.30 -6.12 -16.53
C GLY A 104 4.20 -6.79 -17.56
N TRP A 105 4.85 -5.98 -18.43
CA TRP A 105 5.91 -6.37 -19.40
C TRP A 105 5.69 -7.70 -20.16
N ASN A 106 4.42 -8.06 -20.33
CA ASN A 106 3.92 -9.41 -20.64
C ASN A 106 3.92 -9.71 -22.16
N ASN A 107 4.57 -8.87 -22.96
CA ASN A 107 4.63 -9.04 -24.42
C ASN A 107 5.87 -9.85 -24.80
N GLU A 108 5.69 -10.87 -25.65
CA GLU A 108 6.76 -11.77 -26.12
C GLU A 108 7.85 -11.08 -26.97
N ASN A 109 7.74 -9.77 -27.20
CA ASN A 109 8.76 -8.93 -27.83
C ASN A 109 9.55 -8.07 -26.83
N ASP A 110 9.09 -7.89 -25.59
CA ASP A 110 9.78 -7.05 -24.60
C ASP A 110 11.07 -7.74 -24.11
N ASN A 111 12.22 -7.09 -24.24
CA ASN A 111 13.54 -7.63 -23.88
C ASN A 111 14.63 -6.54 -23.94
N GLY A 112 15.51 -6.44 -22.94
CA GLY A 112 16.57 -5.44 -22.93
C GLY A 112 15.98 -4.03 -22.95
N ILE A 113 16.46 -3.19 -23.87
CA ILE A 113 15.89 -1.86 -24.13
C ILE A 113 14.59 -1.87 -24.96
N ASN A 114 14.12 -3.02 -25.46
CA ASN A 114 12.86 -3.10 -26.19
C ASN A 114 11.67 -3.26 -25.22
N TRP A 115 10.75 -2.30 -25.25
CA TRP A 115 9.51 -2.32 -24.48
C TRP A 115 8.34 -1.84 -25.35
N SER A 116 7.32 -2.68 -25.52
CA SER A 116 6.26 -2.51 -26.51
C SER A 116 5.49 -1.20 -26.36
N GLY A 117 5.55 -0.37 -27.40
CA GLY A 117 4.92 0.95 -27.47
C GLY A 117 5.77 2.11 -26.95
N TRP A 118 6.91 1.81 -26.33
CA TRP A 118 7.92 2.76 -25.83
C TRP A 118 9.14 2.84 -26.77
N LEU A 119 9.96 3.86 -26.60
CA LEU A 119 11.17 4.10 -27.37
C LEU A 119 12.34 4.39 -26.42
N TRP A 120 13.43 3.64 -26.55
CA TRP A 120 14.68 3.92 -25.85
C TRP A 120 15.28 5.24 -26.34
N GLN A 121 15.81 6.05 -25.42
CA GLN A 121 16.58 7.26 -25.73
C GLN A 121 17.74 7.42 -24.75
N GLN A 122 18.86 7.91 -25.26
CA GLN A 122 20.10 8.14 -24.51
C GLN A 122 20.05 9.40 -23.62
N ASN A 123 18.95 10.16 -23.66
CA ASN A 123 18.70 11.31 -22.79
C ASN A 123 17.19 11.58 -22.70
N VAL A 124 16.54 10.94 -21.74
CA VAL A 124 15.10 11.04 -21.48
C VAL A 124 14.79 12.21 -20.54
N ALA A 125 15.66 12.47 -19.57
CA ALA A 125 15.67 13.66 -18.72
C ALA A 125 17.07 13.82 -18.09
N TYR A 126 17.51 15.05 -17.86
CA TYR A 126 18.73 15.42 -17.11
C TYR A 126 20.08 14.88 -17.64
N GLY A 127 20.11 14.10 -18.73
CA GLY A 127 21.28 13.37 -19.22
C GLY A 127 21.10 11.86 -19.21
N ASN A 128 20.05 11.36 -18.54
CA ASN A 128 19.88 9.96 -18.18
C ASN A 128 19.21 9.16 -19.30
N GLU A 129 19.63 7.91 -19.48
CA GLU A 129 18.99 6.97 -20.41
C GLU A 129 17.61 6.49 -19.91
N GLY A 130 16.84 5.88 -20.81
CA GLY A 130 15.58 5.25 -20.47
C GLY A 130 14.60 5.19 -21.64
N TRP A 131 13.31 5.12 -21.32
CA TRP A 131 12.22 5.12 -22.29
C TRP A 131 11.37 6.39 -22.26
N VAL A 132 10.92 6.82 -23.43
CA VAL A 132 9.73 7.68 -23.61
C VAL A 132 8.61 6.89 -24.28
N LEU A 133 7.36 7.24 -24.02
CA LEU A 133 6.23 6.64 -24.72
C LEU A 133 6.29 7.04 -26.20
N GLY A 134 6.30 6.06 -27.12
CA GLY A 134 6.41 6.31 -28.55
C GLY A 134 5.08 6.27 -29.31
N SER A 135 4.07 5.62 -28.75
CA SER A 135 2.77 5.38 -29.38
C SER A 135 1.65 5.42 -28.35
N LYS A 136 0.37 5.44 -28.78
CA LYS A 136 -0.75 5.51 -27.84
C LYS A 136 -0.94 4.17 -27.10
N ASN A 137 -0.89 4.20 -25.77
CA ASN A 137 -1.25 3.08 -24.88
C ASN A 137 -2.22 3.55 -23.78
N LEU A 138 -2.33 2.80 -22.67
CA LEU A 138 -3.20 3.12 -21.52
C LEU A 138 -2.90 4.50 -20.88
N LEU A 139 -1.65 4.97 -20.91
CA LEU A 139 -1.26 6.27 -20.34
C LEU A 139 -1.63 7.48 -21.23
N GLY A 140 -2.24 7.23 -22.39
CA GLY A 140 -2.49 8.21 -23.44
C GLY A 140 -1.51 8.06 -24.61
N GLY A 141 -1.25 9.14 -25.33
CA GLY A 141 -0.22 9.21 -26.36
C GLY A 141 1.04 9.94 -25.88
N PRO A 142 2.12 9.95 -26.69
CA PRO A 142 3.24 10.86 -26.48
C PRO A 142 2.75 12.31 -26.39
N ILE A 143 3.20 13.01 -25.34
CA ILE A 143 2.97 14.44 -25.12
C ILE A 143 4.30 15.14 -24.83
N ASN A 144 4.48 16.32 -25.42
CA ASN A 144 5.65 17.16 -25.14
C ASN A 144 5.34 18.09 -23.96
N THR A 145 6.15 17.98 -22.91
CA THR A 145 6.11 18.88 -21.75
C THR A 145 7.29 19.85 -21.81
N TYR A 146 7.29 20.89 -20.95
CA TYR A 146 8.46 21.76 -20.76
C TYR A 146 9.74 20.97 -20.43
N PHE A 147 9.60 19.83 -19.75
CA PHE A 147 10.72 18.97 -19.35
C PHE A 147 11.06 17.90 -20.41
N GLY A 148 10.55 17.99 -21.64
CA GLY A 148 10.71 16.98 -22.69
C GLY A 148 9.50 16.05 -22.87
N GLN A 149 9.67 15.00 -23.67
CA GLN A 149 8.61 14.03 -24.00
C GLN A 149 8.17 13.25 -22.76
N SER A 150 6.89 12.87 -22.71
CA SER A 150 6.28 12.06 -21.65
C SER A 150 5.05 11.31 -22.19
N PRO A 151 4.53 10.28 -21.51
CA PRO A 151 5.10 9.56 -20.37
C PRO A 151 6.52 9.05 -20.59
N ARG A 152 7.27 8.83 -19.50
CA ARG A 152 8.67 8.39 -19.55
C ARG A 152 9.08 7.60 -18.30
N SER A 153 10.20 6.89 -18.44
CA SER A 153 10.78 5.97 -17.46
C SER A 153 12.30 6.05 -17.59
N PHE A 154 13.02 6.47 -16.54
CA PHE A 154 14.44 6.85 -16.61
C PHE A 154 15.12 6.80 -15.24
N ASP A 155 16.46 6.77 -15.21
CA ASP A 155 17.23 6.77 -13.95
C ASP A 155 16.90 8.02 -13.12
N LYS A 156 16.83 7.85 -11.81
CA LYS A 156 16.65 8.91 -10.84
C LYS A 156 17.96 9.62 -10.49
N SER A 157 19.11 8.93 -10.52
CA SER A 157 20.47 9.47 -10.32
C SER A 157 20.61 10.45 -9.13
N ASP A 158 19.86 10.24 -8.07
CA ASP A 158 20.15 10.91 -6.79
C ASP A 158 21.46 10.34 -6.23
N TYR A 159 22.06 11.03 -5.24
CA TYR A 159 23.21 10.55 -4.44
C TYR A 159 24.53 10.24 -5.19
N GLY A 160 24.53 10.27 -6.53
CA GLY A 160 25.66 9.87 -7.36
C GLY A 160 25.53 8.47 -7.96
N ASP A 161 24.36 7.83 -7.81
CA ASP A 161 24.04 6.58 -8.48
C ASP A 161 23.95 6.77 -10.00
N ASP A 162 24.34 5.71 -10.72
CA ASP A 162 24.21 5.54 -12.16
C ASP A 162 23.54 4.17 -12.37
N ASN A 163 22.24 4.17 -12.65
CA ASN A 163 21.44 2.95 -12.63
C ASN A 163 21.07 2.48 -14.05
N LEU A 164 21.41 1.22 -14.32
CA LEU A 164 21.08 0.54 -15.55
C LEU A 164 19.72 -0.16 -15.43
N VAL A 165 19.09 -0.41 -16.58
CA VAL A 165 17.75 -1.01 -16.64
C VAL A 165 17.59 -1.90 -17.87
N GLU A 166 16.78 -2.95 -17.74
CA GLU A 166 16.33 -3.78 -18.86
C GLU A 166 14.92 -4.35 -18.60
N ILE A 167 14.24 -4.79 -19.66
CA ILE A 167 13.20 -5.80 -19.52
C ILE A 167 13.87 -7.18 -19.58
N THR A 168 13.90 -7.90 -18.47
CA THR A 168 14.53 -9.23 -18.39
C THR A 168 13.50 -10.33 -18.57
N ARG A 169 13.84 -11.40 -19.30
CA ARG A 169 12.97 -12.59 -19.48
C ARG A 169 13.31 -13.76 -18.56
N ASN A 170 14.47 -13.70 -17.92
CA ASN A 170 15.04 -14.78 -17.13
C ASN A 170 14.48 -14.80 -15.69
N GLU A 171 13.90 -13.69 -15.27
CA GLU A 171 13.27 -13.46 -13.97
C GLU A 171 11.89 -12.84 -14.24
N ARG A 172 10.82 -13.47 -13.74
CA ARG A 172 9.41 -13.05 -13.85
C ARG A 172 8.71 -13.31 -12.53
N SER A 173 7.62 -12.60 -12.23
CA SER A 173 6.81 -12.95 -11.05
C SER A 173 6.30 -14.40 -11.14
N PRO A 174 5.94 -15.01 -10.00
CA PRO A 174 5.32 -16.34 -10.02
C PRO A 174 4.03 -16.42 -10.84
N SER A 175 3.32 -15.30 -11.00
CA SER A 175 2.06 -15.16 -11.74
C SER A 175 2.24 -14.94 -13.25
N THR A 176 3.36 -14.37 -13.71
CA THR A 176 3.65 -14.10 -15.13
C THR A 176 4.24 -15.32 -15.86
N SER A 177 3.57 -15.81 -16.91
CA SER A 177 4.06 -16.93 -17.75
C SER A 177 4.92 -16.53 -18.96
N ARG A 178 4.89 -15.26 -19.40
CA ARG A 178 5.37 -14.80 -20.72
C ARG A 178 5.99 -13.40 -20.68
N GLY A 179 6.60 -12.95 -21.76
CA GLY A 179 7.26 -11.63 -21.80
C GLY A 179 8.44 -11.54 -20.83
N GLY A 180 8.51 -10.49 -20.03
CA GLY A 180 9.55 -10.28 -19.01
C GLY A 180 9.09 -9.40 -17.85
N ALA A 181 10.04 -8.90 -17.06
CA ALA A 181 9.84 -7.98 -15.94
C ALA A 181 10.86 -6.83 -16.00
N LEU A 182 10.57 -5.68 -15.38
CA LEU A 182 11.47 -4.53 -15.36
C LEU A 182 12.56 -4.73 -14.30
N ARG A 183 13.82 -4.86 -14.72
CA ARG A 183 15.00 -5.07 -13.86
C ARG A 183 15.85 -3.80 -13.83
N ILE A 184 16.04 -3.23 -12.65
CA ILE A 184 16.86 -2.04 -12.38
C ILE A 184 18.05 -2.49 -11.54
N PHE A 185 19.26 -2.06 -11.88
CA PHE A 185 20.49 -2.47 -11.19
C PHE A 185 21.55 -1.36 -11.22
N ASP A 186 22.45 -1.35 -10.24
CA ASP A 186 23.59 -0.43 -10.25
C ASP A 186 24.52 -0.72 -11.45
N ASN A 187 25.15 0.32 -12.02
CA ASN A 187 26.17 0.15 -13.06
C ASN A 187 27.44 -0.48 -12.44
N PRO A 188 27.83 -1.72 -12.82
CA PRO A 188 28.99 -2.39 -12.22
C PRO A 188 30.35 -1.75 -12.57
N ASP A 189 30.39 -0.84 -13.55
CA ASP A 189 31.58 -0.04 -13.85
C ASP A 189 31.67 1.25 -12.99
N ASN A 190 30.62 1.62 -12.25
CA ASN A 190 30.61 2.78 -11.34
C ASN A 190 31.06 2.40 -9.91
N PHE A 191 32.35 2.18 -9.73
CA PHE A 191 32.99 1.91 -8.42
C PHE A 191 32.89 3.07 -7.39
N THR A 192 32.11 4.11 -7.67
CA THR A 192 31.81 5.22 -6.75
C THR A 192 30.32 5.34 -6.39
N SER A 193 29.46 4.45 -6.89
CA SER A 193 28.06 4.39 -6.49
C SER A 193 27.93 4.06 -4.99
N PRO A 194 26.92 4.59 -4.28
CA PRO A 194 26.54 4.11 -2.96
C PRO A 194 25.77 2.77 -2.98
N ASN A 195 25.56 2.19 -4.16
CA ASN A 195 24.79 0.97 -4.44
C ASN A 195 23.34 1.08 -3.91
N GLN A 196 22.54 1.89 -4.61
CA GLN A 196 21.20 2.31 -4.22
C GLN A 196 20.21 2.35 -5.40
N ALA A 197 20.14 1.27 -6.18
CA ALA A 197 19.33 1.21 -7.40
C ALA A 197 17.94 1.87 -7.25
N SER A 198 17.64 2.80 -8.15
CA SER A 198 16.47 3.68 -8.10
C SER A 198 15.98 4.06 -9.51
N TRP A 199 14.68 4.36 -9.66
CA TRP A 199 14.10 4.53 -11.00
C TRP A 199 12.78 5.32 -11.02
N TRP A 200 12.59 6.23 -11.98
CA TRP A 200 11.38 7.04 -12.15
C TRP A 200 10.34 6.41 -13.08
N MET A 201 9.05 6.57 -12.72
CA MET A 201 7.90 6.46 -13.64
C MET A 201 7.14 7.80 -13.66
N TYR A 202 7.06 8.46 -14.82
CA TYR A 202 6.60 9.86 -14.93
C TYR A 202 5.52 10.01 -16.02
N TYR A 203 4.29 10.40 -15.64
CA TYR A 203 3.11 10.31 -16.54
C TYR A 203 2.71 11.59 -17.27
N GLY A 204 3.56 12.63 -17.21
CA GLY A 204 3.45 13.83 -18.04
C GLY A 204 2.54 14.92 -17.47
N ALA A 205 2.64 15.18 -16.16
CA ALA A 205 1.92 16.25 -15.46
C ALA A 205 0.37 16.19 -15.56
N ARG A 206 -0.18 14.97 -15.53
CA ARG A 206 -1.61 14.69 -15.31
C ARG A 206 -1.76 13.49 -14.36
N PRO A 207 -2.80 13.46 -13.51
CA PRO A 207 -3.10 12.32 -12.65
C PRO A 207 -3.53 11.07 -13.45
N LEU A 208 -3.51 9.90 -12.81
CA LEU A 208 -3.93 8.62 -13.42
C LEU A 208 -5.45 8.54 -13.66
N VAL A 209 -6.28 9.25 -12.88
CA VAL A 209 -7.74 9.31 -13.11
C VAL A 209 -8.10 9.99 -14.43
N GLU A 210 -7.39 11.05 -14.83
CA GLU A 210 -7.54 11.70 -16.14
C GLU A 210 -7.21 10.78 -17.34
N LYS A 211 -6.51 9.67 -17.08
CA LYS A 211 -6.12 8.67 -18.08
C LYS A 211 -7.04 7.45 -18.09
N GLY A 212 -7.97 7.34 -17.13
CA GLY A 212 -8.82 6.16 -16.94
C GLY A 212 -8.08 4.93 -16.43
N ILE A 213 -6.93 5.10 -15.78
CA ILE A 213 -6.14 3.99 -15.18
C ILE A 213 -6.55 3.77 -13.72
N THR A 214 -6.95 4.85 -13.03
CA THR A 214 -7.47 4.82 -11.66
C THR A 214 -8.81 5.57 -11.60
N SER A 215 -9.51 5.44 -10.47
CA SER A 215 -10.78 6.10 -10.18
C SER A 215 -10.74 6.76 -8.80
N GLU A 216 -11.73 7.59 -8.47
CA GLU A 216 -11.84 8.18 -7.11
C GLU A 216 -12.13 7.15 -6.01
N SER A 217 -12.34 5.86 -6.34
CA SER A 217 -12.37 4.76 -5.37
C SER A 217 -11.14 3.85 -5.41
N THR A 218 -10.20 4.06 -6.33
CA THR A 218 -8.93 3.31 -6.35
C THR A 218 -8.09 3.68 -5.14
N ASP A 219 -7.86 2.68 -4.28
CA ASP A 219 -7.18 2.79 -2.98
C ASP A 219 -6.02 1.78 -2.86
N ARG A 220 -5.67 1.09 -3.96
CA ARG A 220 -4.57 0.12 -4.04
C ARG A 220 -3.71 0.31 -5.29
N MET A 221 -2.41 0.21 -5.08
CA MET A 221 -1.41 -0.16 -6.10
C MET A 221 -0.77 -1.48 -5.66
N SER A 222 -0.68 -2.47 -6.55
CA SER A 222 -0.03 -3.75 -6.27
C SER A 222 1.01 -4.08 -7.34
N PHE A 223 2.03 -4.85 -6.97
CA PHE A 223 3.09 -5.34 -7.85
C PHE A 223 3.85 -6.49 -7.18
N TYR A 224 4.55 -7.30 -7.97
CA TYR A 224 5.58 -8.22 -7.48
C TYR A 224 6.95 -7.55 -7.54
N ILE A 225 7.78 -7.76 -6.51
CA ILE A 225 9.18 -7.30 -6.47
C ILE A 225 10.13 -8.40 -6.01
N LYS A 226 11.34 -8.45 -6.60
CA LYS A 226 12.46 -9.29 -6.17
C LYS A 226 13.71 -8.43 -6.02
N LEU A 227 14.46 -8.57 -4.92
CA LEU A 227 15.61 -7.72 -4.61
C LEU A 227 16.90 -8.55 -4.43
N LYS A 228 18.06 -7.96 -4.80
CA LYS A 228 19.41 -8.54 -4.65
C LYS A 228 20.41 -7.44 -4.22
N GLY A 229 21.57 -7.83 -3.68
CA GLY A 229 22.59 -6.91 -3.15
C GLY A 229 22.31 -6.36 -1.75
N LEU A 230 21.04 -6.31 -1.33
CA LEU A 230 20.67 -5.92 0.03
C LEU A 230 21.20 -6.92 1.06
N LYS A 231 21.66 -6.41 2.20
CA LYS A 231 21.96 -7.24 3.37
C LYS A 231 20.68 -7.85 3.99
N PRO A 232 20.62 -9.17 4.23
CA PRO A 232 19.50 -9.81 4.93
C PRO A 232 19.22 -9.23 6.32
N GLN A 233 17.93 -9.28 6.68
CA GLN A 233 17.34 -8.74 7.90
C GLN A 233 16.47 -9.82 8.58
N GLY A 234 15.95 -9.52 9.76
CA GLY A 234 14.98 -10.37 10.46
C GLY A 234 15.55 -11.49 11.33
N GLU A 235 16.68 -12.09 10.95
CA GLU A 235 17.24 -13.38 11.44
C GLU A 235 17.20 -13.68 12.95
N LYS A 236 17.16 -12.66 13.83
CA LYS A 236 17.33 -12.80 15.29
C LYS A 236 16.13 -12.36 16.11
N GLY A 237 15.01 -11.94 15.49
CA GLY A 237 13.78 -11.55 16.20
C GLY A 237 13.98 -10.44 17.26
N SER A 238 14.99 -9.59 17.11
CA SER A 238 15.23 -8.44 17.98
C SER A 238 14.26 -7.28 17.64
N PRO A 239 14.03 -6.30 18.55
CA PRO A 239 13.13 -5.18 18.27
C PRO A 239 13.42 -4.43 16.95
N ASP A 240 14.67 -4.40 16.52
CA ASP A 240 15.12 -3.70 15.32
C ASP A 240 15.55 -4.63 14.18
N SER A 241 15.17 -5.92 14.23
CA SER A 241 15.62 -6.89 13.22
C SER A 241 15.07 -6.62 11.81
N LEU A 242 13.91 -5.98 11.67
CA LEU A 242 13.50 -5.38 10.39
C LEU A 242 13.62 -3.85 10.43
N SER A 243 14.01 -3.28 9.29
CA SER A 243 14.18 -1.85 9.08
C SER A 243 13.78 -1.46 7.66
N THR A 244 13.41 -0.20 7.47
CA THR A 244 13.06 0.30 6.12
C THR A 244 14.32 0.39 5.27
N ASN A 245 14.32 -0.32 4.15
CA ASN A 245 15.42 -0.40 3.18
C ASN A 245 14.96 -0.14 1.74
N PHE A 246 13.65 -0.18 1.45
CA PHE A 246 13.08 0.09 0.13
C PHE A 246 11.97 1.14 0.23
N HIS A 247 11.95 2.07 -0.73
CA HIS A 247 11.09 3.25 -0.75
C HIS A 247 10.27 3.33 -2.04
N ILE A 248 9.04 3.83 -1.90
CA ILE A 248 8.23 4.31 -3.02
C ILE A 248 7.89 5.78 -2.76
N GLY A 249 8.44 6.69 -3.54
CA GLY A 249 8.09 8.12 -3.47
C GLY A 249 7.02 8.45 -4.50
N THR A 250 5.85 8.91 -4.05
CA THR A 250 4.66 9.16 -4.88
C THR A 250 4.31 10.66 -4.90
N TYR A 251 3.92 11.18 -6.06
CA TYR A 251 3.58 12.59 -6.24
C TYR A 251 2.18 12.72 -6.82
N LEU A 252 1.32 13.50 -6.16
CA LEU A 252 -0.08 13.67 -6.51
C LEU A 252 -0.33 15.03 -7.16
N CYS A 253 -1.19 15.13 -8.17
CA CYS A 253 -1.54 16.38 -8.84
C CYS A 253 -3.06 16.54 -8.98
N TRP A 254 -3.54 17.70 -8.56
CA TRP A 254 -4.81 18.30 -8.97
C TRP A 254 -4.63 19.83 -8.99
N ASP A 255 -5.51 20.54 -9.70
CA ASP A 255 -5.55 22.00 -9.68
C ASP A 255 -6.31 22.52 -8.45
N LYS A 256 -5.83 23.61 -7.85
CA LYS A 256 -6.54 24.40 -6.83
C LYS A 256 -6.85 25.80 -7.39
N GLU A 257 -8.01 26.36 -7.04
CA GLU A 257 -8.53 27.62 -7.61
C GLU A 257 -7.57 28.83 -7.48
N GLN A 258 -6.64 28.79 -6.53
CA GLN A 258 -5.49 29.69 -6.51
C GLN A 258 -4.19 28.89 -6.55
N PRO A 259 -3.30 29.14 -7.54
CA PRO A 259 -1.98 28.53 -7.56
C PRO A 259 -1.16 29.06 -6.39
N ALA A 260 -0.75 28.17 -5.49
CA ALA A 260 -0.11 28.56 -4.24
C ALA A 260 1.31 29.09 -4.51
N LYS A 261 1.46 30.41 -4.39
CA LYS A 261 2.69 31.13 -4.74
C LYS A 261 3.85 30.63 -3.87
N ASN A 262 4.81 29.98 -4.51
CA ASN A 262 6.08 29.53 -3.95
C ASN A 262 6.04 28.34 -2.97
N THR A 263 4.93 27.57 -2.87
CA THR A 263 4.83 26.37 -2.00
C THR A 263 4.79 25.03 -2.74
N GLY A 264 4.59 25.02 -4.06
CA GLY A 264 4.54 23.77 -4.84
C GLY A 264 3.24 22.98 -4.70
N GLU A 265 2.15 23.65 -4.33
CA GLU A 265 0.79 23.10 -4.41
C GLU A 265 0.16 23.45 -5.78
N GLY A 266 -0.64 22.52 -6.32
CA GLY A 266 -0.80 22.36 -7.76
C GLY A 266 0.36 21.54 -8.34
N CYS A 267 0.05 20.63 -9.27
CA CYS A 267 0.95 19.69 -9.98
C CYS A 267 2.45 19.74 -9.55
N PRO A 268 2.86 18.93 -8.54
CA PRO A 268 3.95 19.28 -7.64
C PRO A 268 5.34 19.27 -8.30
N ARG A 269 5.94 20.45 -8.28
CA ARG A 269 7.38 20.65 -8.45
C ARG A 269 8.14 20.18 -7.19
N GLU A 270 9.45 20.00 -7.31
CA GLU A 270 10.32 19.76 -6.15
C GLU A 270 10.30 20.96 -5.19
N GLY A 271 9.76 20.80 -3.97
CA GLY A 271 9.72 21.91 -2.99
C GLY A 271 9.13 21.53 -1.63
N PRO A 272 9.24 22.41 -0.61
CA PRO A 272 8.58 22.24 0.68
C PRO A 272 7.10 22.66 0.59
N GLY A 273 6.19 21.78 1.01
CA GLY A 273 4.74 21.97 0.85
C GLY A 273 4.13 21.19 -0.32
N ASN A 274 4.96 20.52 -1.13
CA ASN A 274 4.49 19.76 -2.27
C ASN A 274 3.75 18.46 -1.87
N GLN A 275 2.91 17.96 -2.78
CA GLN A 275 2.15 16.72 -2.62
C GLN A 275 3.01 15.47 -2.91
N HIS A 276 4.18 15.38 -2.26
CA HIS A 276 5.10 14.23 -2.33
C HIS A 276 5.06 13.44 -1.01
N TYR A 277 4.70 12.17 -1.12
CA TYR A 277 4.55 11.22 -0.02
C TYR A 277 5.46 10.01 -0.22
N TYR A 278 5.81 9.34 0.88
CA TYR A 278 6.66 8.16 0.85
C TYR A 278 5.99 6.95 1.51
N HIS A 279 6.11 5.80 0.87
CA HIS A 279 5.82 4.48 1.45
C HIS A 279 7.14 3.74 1.73
N TYR A 280 7.20 3.11 2.89
CA TYR A 280 8.42 2.58 3.50
C TYR A 280 8.29 1.08 3.69
N PHE A 281 9.20 0.31 3.08
CA PHE A 281 9.22 -1.15 3.15
C PHE A 281 10.56 -1.64 3.71
N GLY A 282 10.49 -2.72 4.49
CA GLY A 282 11.65 -3.52 4.87
C GLY A 282 11.52 -4.87 4.20
N PHE A 283 12.27 -5.10 3.13
CA PHE A 283 12.25 -6.35 2.38
C PHE A 283 13.53 -7.16 2.62
N ASN A 284 13.40 -8.49 2.59
CA ASN A 284 14.54 -9.39 2.47
C ASN A 284 14.87 -9.67 0.99
N PRO A 285 16.14 -9.90 0.63
CA PRO A 285 16.55 -10.24 -0.73
C PRO A 285 16.22 -11.70 -1.10
N GLY A 286 16.25 -12.01 -2.39
CA GLY A 286 16.28 -13.40 -2.92
C GLY A 286 14.94 -13.95 -3.39
N ALA A 287 13.82 -13.60 -2.76
CA ALA A 287 12.48 -14.05 -3.14
C ALA A 287 11.69 -13.01 -3.95
N TRP A 288 10.63 -13.48 -4.62
CA TRP A 288 9.55 -12.62 -5.08
C TRP A 288 8.60 -12.31 -3.92
N ILE A 289 8.21 -11.04 -3.82
CA ILE A 289 7.34 -10.48 -2.78
C ILE A 289 6.17 -9.79 -3.48
N HIS A 290 4.93 -10.23 -3.22
CA HIS A 290 3.74 -9.47 -3.59
C HIS A 290 3.59 -8.31 -2.60
N THR A 291 3.52 -7.08 -3.11
CA THR A 291 3.38 -5.87 -2.31
C THR A 291 2.06 -5.17 -2.63
N GLN A 292 1.30 -4.79 -1.60
CA GLN A 292 0.23 -3.81 -1.69
C GLN A 292 0.69 -2.48 -1.10
N VAL A 293 0.48 -1.42 -1.86
CA VAL A 293 0.55 -0.03 -1.41
C VAL A 293 -0.87 0.50 -1.35
N ASP A 294 -1.20 1.21 -0.28
CA ASP A 294 -2.52 1.78 -0.02
C ASP A 294 -2.43 3.31 0.11
N ASP A 295 -3.58 3.96 0.26
CA ASP A 295 -3.75 5.42 0.40
C ASP A 295 -3.12 6.02 1.70
N HIS A 296 -2.30 5.25 2.45
CA HIS A 296 -1.89 5.54 3.83
C HIS A 296 -0.35 5.68 3.98
N PRO A 297 0.27 6.71 3.37
CA PRO A 297 1.72 6.88 3.31
C PRO A 297 2.38 7.09 4.68
N ASN A 298 3.61 6.62 4.81
CA ASN A 298 4.34 6.61 6.08
C ASN A 298 5.07 7.95 6.36
N HIS A 299 5.17 8.84 5.36
CA HIS A 299 5.72 10.19 5.52
C HIS A 299 5.26 11.17 4.42
N HIS A 300 4.94 12.41 4.79
CA HIS A 300 4.73 13.54 3.87
C HIS A 300 5.97 14.46 3.83
N ARG A 301 6.48 14.80 2.64
CA ARG A 301 7.72 15.57 2.48
C ARG A 301 7.64 16.94 3.14
N GLY A 302 8.70 17.29 3.88
CA GLY A 302 8.78 18.54 4.64
C GLY A 302 8.00 18.55 5.97
N LYS A 303 7.28 17.47 6.30
CA LYS A 303 6.82 17.22 7.69
C LYS A 303 7.88 16.42 8.45
N PRO A 304 7.87 16.40 9.81
CA PRO A 304 8.70 15.47 10.58
C PRO A 304 8.31 14.01 10.29
N GLY A 305 9.30 13.13 10.14
CA GLY A 305 9.10 11.69 9.97
C GLY A 305 8.50 11.00 11.21
N ASN A 306 8.09 9.74 11.04
CA ASN A 306 7.42 8.89 12.05
C ASN A 306 6.11 9.46 12.63
N ARG A 307 5.59 10.56 12.08
CA ARG A 307 4.23 11.02 12.38
C ARG A 307 3.20 10.11 11.71
N TYR A 308 2.07 9.96 12.38
CA TYR A 308 0.90 9.35 11.78
C TYR A 308 0.37 10.23 10.63
N HIS A 309 -0.15 9.59 9.58
CA HIS A 309 -0.87 10.19 8.47
C HIS A 309 -2.19 9.45 8.33
N ASP A 310 -3.31 10.16 8.17
CA ASP A 310 -4.61 9.50 7.95
C ASP A 310 -4.64 8.75 6.61
N ASN A 311 -5.40 7.65 6.56
CA ASN A 311 -5.74 6.95 5.31
C ASN A 311 -6.42 7.93 4.34
N ASN A 312 -5.86 8.04 3.13
CA ASN A 312 -6.07 9.11 2.17
C ASN A 312 -5.80 10.50 2.81
N PRO A 313 -4.54 10.95 2.90
CA PRO A 313 -4.17 12.23 3.51
C PRO A 313 -4.62 13.46 2.70
N VAL A 314 -5.18 13.28 1.49
CA VAL A 314 -5.71 14.35 0.63
C VAL A 314 -7.25 14.42 0.62
N LYS A 315 -7.92 13.54 1.37
CA LYS A 315 -9.38 13.50 1.55
C LYS A 315 -9.98 14.82 2.05
N ALA A 316 -9.21 15.59 2.81
CA ALA A 316 -9.60 16.92 3.30
C ALA A 316 -9.66 17.99 2.20
N ASP A 317 -8.93 17.82 1.10
CA ASP A 317 -9.03 18.62 -0.13
C ASP A 317 -10.09 18.08 -1.11
N GLY A 318 -10.83 17.02 -0.72
CA GLY A 318 -11.89 16.40 -1.53
C GLY A 318 -11.41 15.40 -2.59
N MET A 319 -10.17 14.90 -2.48
CA MET A 319 -9.49 14.09 -3.49
C MET A 319 -9.21 12.64 -3.01
N SER A 320 -9.07 11.69 -3.93
CA SER A 320 -8.54 10.34 -3.66
C SER A 320 -7.07 10.17 -4.08
N TYR A 321 -6.28 9.42 -3.32
CA TYR A 321 -4.82 9.48 -3.39
C TYR A 321 -4.27 8.84 -4.68
N PHE A 322 -4.59 7.58 -4.99
CA PHE A 322 -4.19 6.98 -6.27
C PHE A 322 -4.96 7.52 -7.49
N ALA A 323 -6.12 8.16 -7.29
CA ALA A 323 -6.77 8.92 -8.35
C ALA A 323 -5.85 10.05 -8.85
N GLN A 324 -5.31 10.85 -7.91
CA GLN A 324 -4.47 12.01 -8.22
C GLN A 324 -2.98 11.67 -8.49
N LEU A 325 -2.56 10.41 -8.44
CA LEU A 325 -1.15 10.01 -8.66
C LEU A 325 -0.65 10.42 -10.06
N MET A 326 0.49 11.12 -10.13
CA MET A 326 1.03 11.74 -11.36
C MET A 326 2.42 11.23 -11.77
N ARG A 327 3.25 10.86 -10.78
CA ARG A 327 4.55 10.21 -10.95
C ARG A 327 4.92 9.47 -9.68
N PHE A 328 5.75 8.44 -9.79
CA PHE A 328 6.41 7.83 -8.64
C PHE A 328 7.84 7.38 -8.98
N TYR A 329 8.59 6.99 -7.96
CA TYR A 329 9.87 6.30 -8.12
C TYR A 329 9.97 5.12 -7.15
N PHE A 330 10.79 4.14 -7.53
CA PHE A 330 11.29 3.08 -6.67
C PHE A 330 12.75 3.38 -6.26
N GLU A 331 13.18 2.99 -5.06
CA GLU A 331 14.51 3.31 -4.53
C GLU A 331 14.93 2.33 -3.42
N ILE A 332 16.15 1.79 -3.51
CA ILE A 332 16.83 1.17 -2.36
C ILE A 332 17.41 2.30 -1.50
N ARG A 333 16.88 2.47 -0.28
CA ARG A 333 16.99 3.73 0.46
C ARG A 333 18.34 4.01 1.12
N ILE A 334 19.09 2.96 1.41
CA ILE A 334 20.29 3.01 2.24
C ILE A 334 21.44 2.40 1.45
N PRO A 335 22.65 3.01 1.45
CA PRO A 335 23.82 2.43 0.80
C PRO A 335 24.06 0.97 1.19
N GLN A 336 24.33 0.10 0.21
CA GLN A 336 24.74 -1.29 0.43
C GLN A 336 26.25 -1.46 0.23
N THR A 337 26.78 -2.66 0.48
CA THR A 337 28.20 -3.01 0.23
C THR A 337 28.41 -3.78 -1.07
N GLU A 338 27.36 -4.41 -1.58
CA GLU A 338 27.33 -5.16 -2.84
C GLU A 338 26.44 -4.43 -3.84
N ASP A 339 26.62 -4.67 -5.13
CA ASP A 339 25.81 -4.06 -6.19
C ASP A 339 24.34 -4.49 -6.05
N THR A 340 23.43 -3.53 -6.11
CA THR A 340 22.01 -3.75 -5.87
C THR A 340 21.20 -3.91 -7.13
N GLU A 341 20.13 -4.68 -7.02
CA GLU A 341 19.17 -4.89 -8.09
C GLU A 341 17.77 -5.02 -7.47
N PHE A 342 16.77 -4.44 -8.15
CA PHE A 342 15.37 -4.81 -7.93
C PHE A 342 14.66 -5.06 -9.26
N ILE A 343 13.81 -6.08 -9.27
CA ILE A 343 12.99 -6.47 -10.41
C ILE A 343 11.53 -6.25 -10.04
N VAL A 344 10.78 -5.53 -10.86
CA VAL A 344 9.35 -5.25 -10.67
C VAL A 344 8.52 -5.89 -11.79
N ASP A 345 7.40 -6.50 -11.42
CA ASP A 345 6.44 -7.11 -12.35
C ASP A 345 4.98 -6.83 -11.91
N GLU A 346 4.04 -6.96 -12.83
CA GLU A 346 2.58 -6.88 -12.61
C GLU A 346 2.09 -5.64 -11.82
N LEU A 347 2.65 -4.47 -12.10
CA LEU A 347 2.23 -3.20 -11.49
C LEU A 347 0.82 -2.80 -11.95
N LEU A 348 -0.13 -2.87 -11.01
CA LEU A 348 -1.57 -2.73 -11.23
C LEU A 348 -2.23 -1.84 -10.17
N PHE A 349 -3.45 -1.37 -10.46
CA PHE A 349 -4.28 -0.56 -9.58
C PHE A 349 -5.69 -1.14 -9.49
N TYR A 350 -6.35 -1.02 -8.33
CA TYR A 350 -7.74 -1.44 -8.12
C TYR A 350 -8.40 -0.73 -6.93
N SER A 351 -9.70 -0.95 -6.76
CA SER A 351 -10.48 -0.52 -5.60
C SER A 351 -10.84 -1.71 -4.71
N THR A 352 -10.59 -1.62 -3.40
CA THR A 352 -11.09 -2.64 -2.46
C THR A 352 -12.61 -2.69 -2.39
N ARG A 353 -13.30 -1.60 -2.72
CA ARG A 353 -14.76 -1.60 -2.86
C ARG A 353 -15.27 -2.68 -3.82
N GLU A 354 -14.50 -3.00 -4.86
CA GLU A 354 -14.83 -3.99 -5.88
C GLU A 354 -14.06 -5.31 -5.67
N ALA A 355 -13.45 -5.49 -4.48
CA ALA A 355 -12.75 -6.70 -4.04
C ALA A 355 -13.68 -7.76 -3.42
N ILE A 356 -13.14 -8.97 -3.25
CA ILE A 356 -13.86 -10.11 -2.64
C ILE A 356 -14.20 -9.83 -1.17
N GLU A 357 -13.33 -9.10 -0.45
CA GLU A 357 -13.67 -8.46 0.82
C GLU A 357 -13.54 -6.94 0.68
N PRO A 358 -14.67 -6.19 0.64
CA PRO A 358 -14.64 -4.73 0.50
C PRO A 358 -14.55 -3.96 1.82
N ASN A 359 -14.68 -4.63 2.97
CA ASN A 359 -14.54 -4.01 4.29
C ASN A 359 -13.18 -4.37 4.88
N GLN A 360 -12.12 -3.67 4.48
CA GLN A 360 -10.75 -3.95 4.92
C GLN A 360 -10.27 -2.98 6.02
N ASN A 361 -9.39 -3.47 6.90
CA ASN A 361 -8.77 -2.65 7.95
C ASN A 361 -7.57 -1.86 7.43
N ASP A 362 -7.87 -0.75 6.78
CA ASP A 362 -6.89 0.25 6.33
C ASP A 362 -6.59 1.32 7.38
N GLU A 363 -7.13 1.16 8.60
CA GLU A 363 -6.82 2.05 9.72
C GLU A 363 -5.55 1.60 10.46
N SER A 364 -5.37 0.31 10.73
CA SER A 364 -4.16 -0.19 11.44
C SER A 364 -3.25 -1.16 10.67
N ILE A 365 -3.62 -1.63 9.47
CA ILE A 365 -2.76 -2.53 8.67
C ILE A 365 -2.50 -1.89 7.30
N THR A 366 -1.28 -1.41 7.06
CA THR A 366 -0.92 -0.64 5.85
C THR A 366 0.38 -1.12 5.21
N SER A 367 0.59 -0.83 3.92
CA SER A 367 1.79 -1.26 3.18
C SER A 367 2.06 -2.77 3.29
N LEU A 368 1.01 -3.59 3.20
CA LEU A 368 1.05 -5.05 3.41
C LEU A 368 1.78 -5.77 2.26
N TRP A 369 2.68 -6.69 2.60
CA TRP A 369 3.43 -7.51 1.65
C TRP A 369 3.63 -8.94 2.15
N VAL A 370 3.78 -9.89 1.21
CA VAL A 370 4.05 -11.30 1.49
C VAL A 370 4.99 -11.91 0.44
N GLY A 371 5.93 -12.77 0.84
CA GLY A 371 6.88 -13.44 -0.05
C GLY A 371 7.25 -14.84 0.40
N TYR A 372 7.73 -15.67 -0.54
CA TYR A 372 8.12 -17.06 -0.31
C TYR A 372 9.56 -17.33 -0.80
N TRP A 373 10.39 -17.90 0.08
CA TRP A 373 11.78 -18.29 -0.18
C TRP A 373 11.84 -19.82 -0.39
N PRO A 374 11.72 -20.33 -1.63
CA PRO A 374 11.64 -21.76 -1.90
C PRO A 374 12.89 -22.53 -1.47
N ASP A 375 14.08 -21.95 -1.66
CA ASP A 375 15.38 -22.56 -1.32
C ASP A 375 15.55 -22.85 0.19
N ASN A 376 14.70 -22.27 1.03
CA ASN A 376 14.72 -22.42 2.49
C ASN A 376 13.34 -22.79 3.09
N ASP A 377 12.34 -23.06 2.24
CA ASP A 377 10.93 -23.34 2.55
C ASP A 377 10.34 -22.45 3.67
N TYR A 378 10.48 -21.12 3.55
CA TYR A 378 9.82 -20.18 4.46
C TYR A 378 9.10 -19.05 3.75
N TRP A 379 8.09 -18.55 4.43
CA TRP A 379 7.30 -17.38 4.05
C TRP A 379 7.64 -16.21 4.98
N GLU A 380 7.57 -14.99 4.46
CA GLU A 380 7.57 -13.78 5.27
C GLU A 380 6.37 -12.91 4.91
N ILE A 381 5.81 -12.25 5.91
CA ILE A 381 4.73 -11.28 5.77
C ILE A 381 5.07 -10.07 6.63
N GLY A 382 4.83 -8.86 6.10
CA GLY A 382 5.13 -7.62 6.79
C GLY A 382 4.22 -6.48 6.39
N PHE A 383 4.10 -5.51 7.28
CA PHE A 383 3.23 -4.35 7.12
C PHE A 383 3.66 -3.23 8.09
N LYS A 384 2.99 -2.08 7.98
CA LYS A 384 3.11 -0.98 8.94
C LYS A 384 1.83 -0.91 9.78
N ASP A 385 2.03 -0.73 11.07
CA ASP A 385 0.98 -0.46 12.05
C ASP A 385 0.48 0.98 11.88
N GLY A 386 -0.72 1.12 11.32
CA GLY A 386 -1.44 2.39 11.14
C GLY A 386 -2.16 2.91 12.39
N GLY A 387 -2.09 2.23 13.54
CA GLY A 387 -2.85 2.64 14.73
C GLY A 387 -2.59 4.09 15.15
N LYS A 388 -3.66 4.80 15.54
CA LYS A 388 -3.68 6.24 15.85
C LYS A 388 -3.09 6.57 17.25
N PHE A 389 -1.86 6.13 17.49
CA PHE A 389 -1.08 6.34 18.71
C PHE A 389 0.28 7.00 18.41
N GLY A 390 0.96 7.53 19.44
CA GLY A 390 2.33 8.02 19.36
C GLY A 390 3.36 6.89 19.50
N VAL A 391 4.34 6.83 18.59
CA VAL A 391 5.47 5.91 18.71
C VAL A 391 6.36 6.28 19.91
N GLY A 392 6.86 5.29 20.64
CA GLY A 392 7.63 5.49 21.88
C GLY A 392 6.78 5.68 23.15
N GLU A 393 5.47 5.46 23.09
CA GLU A 393 4.57 5.52 24.25
C GLU A 393 4.76 4.37 25.27
N ASN A 394 5.73 3.46 25.08
CA ASN A 394 5.90 2.23 25.88
C ASN A 394 4.71 1.26 25.76
N LYS A 395 4.05 1.25 24.59
CA LYS A 395 2.93 0.36 24.24
C LYS A 395 3.12 -0.23 22.84
N PHE A 396 2.57 -1.42 22.64
CA PHE A 396 2.68 -2.19 21.40
C PHE A 396 1.31 -2.36 20.73
N SER A 397 1.31 -3.12 19.64
CA SER A 397 0.08 -3.59 18.99
C SER A 397 0.23 -5.09 18.68
N THR A 398 -0.88 -5.79 18.45
CA THR A 398 -0.92 -7.25 18.34
C THR A 398 -1.81 -7.67 17.19
N PHE A 399 -1.34 -8.61 16.37
CA PHE A 399 -2.00 -9.02 15.13
C PHE A 399 -2.14 -10.54 15.03
N GLU A 400 -3.27 -11.02 14.54
CA GLU A 400 -3.47 -12.42 14.15
C GLU A 400 -3.31 -12.53 12.63
N ILE A 401 -2.59 -13.55 12.17
CA ILE A 401 -2.32 -13.81 10.75
C ILE A 401 -2.87 -15.18 10.40
N ARG A 402 -3.61 -15.27 9.29
CA ARG A 402 -4.23 -16.49 8.80
C ARG A 402 -4.00 -16.71 7.31
N TRP A 403 -4.11 -17.96 6.86
CA TRP A 403 -3.91 -18.39 5.48
C TRP A 403 -4.97 -19.40 5.01
N SER A 404 -5.20 -19.44 3.70
CA SER A 404 -6.23 -20.25 3.06
C SER A 404 -5.89 -20.55 1.60
N THR A 405 -6.45 -21.64 1.05
CA THR A 405 -6.44 -21.94 -0.39
C THR A 405 -7.68 -21.39 -1.12
N LEU A 406 -8.51 -20.60 -0.44
CA LEU A 406 -9.62 -19.83 -0.99
C LEU A 406 -9.59 -18.39 -0.42
N PRO A 407 -10.10 -17.38 -1.14
CA PRO A 407 -10.15 -16.00 -0.66
C PRO A 407 -10.73 -15.86 0.75
N ILE A 408 -10.04 -15.10 1.59
CA ILE A 408 -10.44 -14.85 2.98
C ILE A 408 -11.31 -13.57 3.03
N THR A 409 -12.37 -13.62 3.83
CA THR A 409 -13.35 -12.55 4.06
C THR A 409 -13.62 -12.45 5.56
N ASN A 410 -14.21 -11.35 6.02
CA ASN A 410 -14.63 -11.18 7.41
C ASN A 410 -15.61 -12.28 7.87
N GLU A 411 -16.40 -12.87 6.95
CA GLU A 411 -17.35 -13.95 7.25
C GLU A 411 -16.68 -15.34 7.39
N ASN A 412 -15.57 -15.59 6.68
CA ASN A 412 -14.88 -16.89 6.66
C ASN A 412 -13.52 -16.91 7.38
N TYR A 413 -13.10 -15.77 7.95
CA TYR A 413 -11.80 -15.61 8.60
C TYR A 413 -11.58 -16.60 9.73
N GLU A 414 -12.56 -16.81 10.62
CA GLU A 414 -12.42 -17.71 11.77
C GLU A 414 -12.29 -19.19 11.37
N GLN A 415 -12.65 -19.52 10.12
CA GLN A 415 -12.57 -20.83 9.48
C GLN A 415 -11.29 -21.02 8.65
N SER A 416 -10.53 -19.93 8.42
CA SER A 416 -9.20 -19.97 7.80
C SER A 416 -8.12 -20.41 8.80
N ASN A 417 -7.02 -20.97 8.29
CA ASN A 417 -5.97 -21.58 9.10
C ASN A 417 -5.09 -20.52 9.75
N ILE A 418 -4.73 -20.69 11.01
CA ILE A 418 -3.76 -19.83 11.70
C ILE A 418 -2.36 -20.01 11.07
N VAL A 419 -1.61 -18.92 10.95
CA VAL A 419 -0.16 -18.93 10.72
C VAL A 419 0.54 -19.09 12.07
N GLU A 420 1.42 -20.08 12.19
CA GLU A 420 2.33 -20.22 13.34
C GLU A 420 3.58 -19.34 13.12
N PRO A 421 3.75 -18.20 13.82
CA PRO A 421 4.83 -17.28 13.52
C PRO A 421 6.12 -17.69 14.24
N LEU A 422 7.27 -17.53 13.57
CA LEU A 422 8.60 -17.77 14.14
C LEU A 422 9.10 -16.59 14.98
N PHE A 423 8.64 -15.37 14.70
CA PHE A 423 9.13 -14.14 15.32
C PHE A 423 8.00 -13.30 15.95
N TYR A 424 8.31 -12.72 17.12
CA TYR A 424 7.45 -11.89 17.97
C TYR A 424 6.14 -12.55 18.44
N SER A 425 6.15 -13.88 18.51
CA SER A 425 5.04 -14.75 18.91
C SER A 425 5.35 -15.52 20.20
N GLY A 426 4.33 -16.17 20.75
CA GLY A 426 4.45 -17.03 21.92
C GLY A 426 4.50 -16.29 23.25
N THR A 427 4.65 -17.09 24.32
CA THR A 427 4.53 -16.63 25.71
C THR A 427 5.49 -15.49 26.08
N GLU A 428 6.66 -15.40 25.45
CA GLU A 428 7.60 -14.29 25.68
C GLU A 428 7.09 -12.92 25.20
N TYR A 429 6.26 -12.89 24.14
CA TYR A 429 5.91 -11.68 23.40
C TYR A 429 4.43 -11.28 23.53
N VAL A 430 3.51 -12.25 23.46
CA VAL A 430 2.04 -12.05 23.50
C VAL A 430 1.36 -12.72 24.69
N GLY A 431 2.07 -13.60 25.39
CA GLY A 431 1.56 -14.35 26.54
C GLY A 431 0.95 -15.70 26.16
N ALA A 432 0.43 -16.42 27.15
CA ALA A 432 -0.03 -17.81 26.98
C ALA A 432 -1.51 -17.96 26.56
N GLU A 433 -2.27 -16.86 26.48
CA GLU A 433 -3.69 -16.89 26.06
C GLU A 433 -3.82 -17.10 24.54
N ASN A 434 -3.00 -16.41 23.74
CA ASN A 434 -3.00 -16.44 22.28
C ASN A 434 -1.55 -16.47 21.75
N PRO A 435 -0.82 -17.60 21.88
CA PRO A 435 0.61 -17.67 21.57
C PRO A 435 0.92 -17.53 20.06
N HIS A 436 -0.06 -17.70 19.18
CA HIS A 436 0.07 -17.55 17.73
C HIS A 436 -0.01 -16.10 17.24
N TYR A 437 -0.36 -15.14 18.11
CA TYR A 437 -0.37 -13.71 17.76
C TYR A 437 1.05 -13.15 17.53
N VAL A 438 1.16 -12.13 16.67
CA VAL A 438 2.41 -11.39 16.40
C VAL A 438 2.38 -10.04 17.11
N ARG A 439 3.38 -9.79 17.96
CA ARG A 439 3.63 -8.50 18.63
C ARG A 439 4.38 -7.54 17.70
N ARG A 440 4.02 -6.24 17.68
CA ARG A 440 4.88 -5.22 17.04
C ARG A 440 6.28 -5.21 17.70
N ALA A 441 7.34 -5.21 16.89
CA ALA A 441 8.70 -5.51 17.36
C ALA A 441 9.28 -4.44 18.32
N ASN A 442 9.10 -3.15 17.99
CA ASN A 442 9.66 -1.99 18.69
C ASN A 442 8.59 -0.90 18.84
N ASP A 443 8.41 -0.32 20.04
CA ASP A 443 7.38 0.68 20.30
C ASP A 443 7.64 2.03 19.59
N TYR A 444 8.90 2.31 19.22
CA TYR A 444 9.33 3.50 18.46
C TYR A 444 9.20 3.36 16.93
N LYS A 445 8.88 2.16 16.42
CA LYS A 445 8.68 1.88 14.98
C LYS A 445 7.24 1.44 14.72
N ARG A 446 6.81 1.52 13.45
CA ARG A 446 5.51 0.97 12.98
C ARG A 446 5.65 -0.38 12.28
N ASP A 447 6.87 -0.83 12.01
CA ASP A 447 7.18 -2.09 11.35
C ASP A 447 6.65 -3.30 12.14
N VAL A 448 5.84 -4.12 11.48
CA VAL A 448 5.40 -5.44 11.95
C VAL A 448 5.78 -6.45 10.87
N TRP A 449 6.40 -7.55 11.27
CA TRP A 449 6.88 -8.59 10.37
C TRP A 449 7.06 -9.90 11.12
N THR A 450 6.88 -11.01 10.42
CA THR A 450 7.27 -12.33 10.92
C THR A 450 7.62 -13.27 9.76
N ARG A 451 8.26 -14.38 10.12
CA ARG A 451 8.57 -15.51 9.23
C ARG A 451 7.76 -16.73 9.67
N PHE A 452 7.34 -17.58 8.76
CA PHE A 452 6.58 -18.79 9.06
C PHE A 452 6.79 -19.85 7.97
N THR A 453 6.21 -21.04 8.14
CA THR A 453 6.14 -22.08 7.11
C THR A 453 4.69 -22.46 6.85
N LEU A 454 4.41 -23.00 5.67
CA LEU A 454 3.11 -23.59 5.31
C LEU A 454 3.30 -25.09 5.03
N PRO A 455 2.25 -25.93 5.11
CA PRO A 455 2.37 -27.34 4.78
C PRO A 455 2.87 -27.51 3.33
N ALA A 456 3.96 -28.25 3.12
CA ALA A 456 4.58 -28.39 1.80
C ALA A 456 3.61 -28.89 0.70
N GLN A 457 2.57 -29.65 1.05
CA GLN A 457 1.52 -30.02 0.10
C GLN A 457 0.76 -28.79 -0.43
N VAL A 458 0.44 -27.80 0.41
CA VAL A 458 -0.27 -26.58 0.01
C VAL A 458 0.55 -25.80 -1.03
N VAL A 459 1.86 -25.68 -0.78
CA VAL A 459 2.80 -25.00 -1.70
C VAL A 459 2.98 -25.77 -3.02
N ASN A 460 2.99 -27.10 -2.97
CA ASN A 460 3.15 -27.95 -4.16
C ASN A 460 1.88 -28.11 -4.99
N ASP A 461 0.70 -28.14 -4.37
CA ASP A 461 -0.56 -28.45 -5.04
C ASP A 461 -1.27 -27.21 -5.60
N TYR A 462 -1.25 -26.05 -4.93
CA TYR A 462 -2.13 -24.91 -5.26
C TYR A 462 -1.48 -23.81 -6.09
N GLN A 463 -2.26 -23.13 -6.93
CA GLN A 463 -1.80 -22.02 -7.79
C GLN A 463 -1.55 -20.72 -7.01
N THR A 464 -2.41 -20.43 -6.02
CA THR A 464 -2.42 -19.17 -5.26
C THR A 464 -2.71 -19.45 -3.78
N ILE A 465 -2.05 -18.74 -2.86
CA ILE A 465 -2.36 -18.76 -1.42
C ILE A 465 -2.95 -17.42 -1.01
N TYR A 466 -3.96 -17.44 -0.13
CA TYR A 466 -4.61 -16.26 0.40
C TYR A 466 -4.24 -16.04 1.86
N PHE A 467 -3.95 -14.80 2.23
CA PHE A 467 -3.58 -14.39 3.58
C PHE A 467 -4.50 -13.28 4.08
N ALA A 468 -4.73 -13.27 5.39
CA ALA A 468 -5.46 -12.23 6.09
C ALA A 468 -4.76 -11.86 7.39
N VAL A 469 -4.60 -10.57 7.63
CA VAL A 469 -4.10 -10.00 8.88
C VAL A 469 -5.27 -9.31 9.59
N LYS A 470 -5.38 -9.48 10.91
CA LYS A 470 -6.41 -8.85 11.75
C LYS A 470 -5.72 -8.17 12.93
N ASP A 471 -6.14 -6.95 13.24
CA ASP A 471 -5.72 -6.28 14.47
C ASP A 471 -6.52 -6.90 15.63
N VAL A 472 -5.80 -7.40 16.62
CA VAL A 472 -6.34 -8.08 17.81
C VAL A 472 -5.81 -7.42 19.08
N SER A 473 -5.34 -6.17 19.00
CA SER A 473 -5.00 -5.38 20.18
C SER A 473 -6.23 -5.19 21.08
N THR A 474 -6.02 -5.38 22.37
CA THR A 474 -7.05 -5.25 23.41
C THR A 474 -6.41 -4.70 24.66
N LYS A 475 -6.97 -3.63 25.23
CA LYS A 475 -6.36 -2.94 26.35
C LYS A 475 -6.23 -3.88 27.55
N GLN A 476 -5.04 -3.88 28.14
CA GLN A 476 -4.64 -4.74 29.26
C GLN A 476 -4.39 -6.22 28.95
N LYS A 477 -4.57 -6.68 27.70
CA LYS A 477 -4.27 -8.04 27.22
C LYS A 477 -2.92 -8.16 26.48
N ASN A 478 -2.67 -9.33 25.89
CA ASN A 478 -1.60 -9.65 24.94
C ASN A 478 -0.17 -9.33 25.45
N LYS A 479 0.04 -9.47 26.76
CA LYS A 479 1.32 -9.20 27.44
C LYS A 479 2.19 -10.45 27.43
N GLY A 480 3.35 -10.34 26.80
CA GLY A 480 4.42 -11.31 26.94
C GLY A 480 4.99 -11.39 28.36
N THR A 481 5.82 -12.39 28.62
CA THR A 481 6.57 -12.49 29.89
C THR A 481 7.89 -11.70 29.87
N ARG A 482 8.41 -11.35 28.69
CA ARG A 482 9.74 -10.75 28.50
C ARG A 482 9.67 -9.25 28.28
N TRP A 483 10.63 -8.50 28.84
CA TRP A 483 10.78 -7.06 28.54
C TRP A 483 11.33 -6.87 27.11
N PRO A 484 10.81 -5.94 26.29
CA PRO A 484 9.78 -4.93 26.62
C PRO A 484 8.34 -5.40 26.40
N TRP A 485 8.10 -6.56 25.77
CA TRP A 485 6.79 -7.01 25.31
C TRP A 485 5.78 -7.40 26.42
N ASN A 486 6.24 -7.46 27.68
CA ASN A 486 5.41 -7.51 28.88
C ASN A 486 4.67 -6.19 29.21
N ARG A 487 4.93 -5.13 28.44
CA ARG A 487 4.12 -3.91 28.39
C ARG A 487 2.79 -4.15 27.67
N ASP A 488 1.90 -3.16 27.75
CA ASP A 488 0.52 -3.24 27.29
C ASP A 488 0.34 -3.04 25.77
N ASP A 489 -0.83 -3.46 25.25
CA ASP A 489 -1.35 -2.95 23.98
C ASP A 489 -1.65 -1.44 24.04
N HIS A 490 -1.66 -0.76 22.90
CA HIS A 490 -1.88 0.67 22.84
C HIS A 490 -3.34 1.09 23.18
N GLY A 491 -4.29 0.21 22.87
CA GLY A 491 -5.73 0.37 23.07
C GLY A 491 -6.49 -0.88 22.59
N GLU A 492 -7.74 -0.69 22.20
CA GLU A 492 -8.48 -1.67 21.36
C GLU A 492 -8.08 -1.48 19.89
N ALA A 493 -8.15 -2.53 19.09
CA ALA A 493 -8.09 -2.45 17.63
C ALA A 493 -9.09 -1.40 17.10
N PRO A 494 -8.70 -0.48 16.20
CA PRO A 494 -9.58 0.59 15.72
C PRO A 494 -10.67 0.08 14.76
N SER A 495 -10.43 -1.08 14.14
CA SER A 495 -11.35 -1.76 13.23
C SER A 495 -11.41 -3.24 13.58
N SER A 496 -12.61 -3.84 13.50
CA SER A 496 -12.82 -5.28 13.66
C SER A 496 -12.50 -6.10 12.41
N TYR A 497 -12.20 -5.43 11.30
CA TYR A 497 -12.03 -6.04 9.98
C TYR A 497 -10.62 -6.60 9.75
N ILE A 498 -10.51 -7.45 8.72
CA ILE A 498 -9.26 -8.00 8.22
C ILE A 498 -8.63 -7.12 7.14
N ARG A 499 -7.35 -7.31 6.83
CA ARG A 499 -6.69 -6.82 5.61
C ARG A 499 -6.17 -8.04 4.84
N THR A 500 -6.47 -8.13 3.54
CA THR A 500 -6.23 -9.35 2.74
C THR A 500 -5.13 -9.16 1.70
N ILE A 501 -4.30 -10.18 1.47
CA ILE A 501 -3.34 -10.25 0.37
C ILE A 501 -3.22 -11.69 -0.15
N ASP A 502 -3.06 -11.88 -1.45
CA ASP A 502 -2.78 -13.17 -2.08
C ASP A 502 -1.29 -13.33 -2.42
N TYR A 503 -0.87 -14.53 -2.77
CA TYR A 503 0.43 -14.80 -3.38
C TYR A 503 0.30 -15.93 -4.40
N SER A 504 0.65 -15.65 -5.65
CA SER A 504 0.74 -16.69 -6.67
C SER A 504 2.00 -17.52 -6.49
N LEU A 505 1.87 -18.84 -6.60
CA LEU A 505 2.98 -19.79 -6.61
C LEU A 505 3.32 -20.24 -8.04
N ARG A 506 2.37 -20.09 -8.97
CA ARG A 506 2.44 -20.56 -10.36
C ARG A 506 1.64 -19.63 -11.27
N PRO A 507 1.96 -19.54 -12.58
CA PRO A 507 1.35 -18.54 -13.44
C PRO A 507 -0.17 -18.59 -13.54
N VAL A 508 -0.78 -17.41 -13.64
CA VAL A 508 -2.22 -17.21 -13.75
C VAL A 508 -2.58 -17.03 -15.23
N ASN A 509 -3.01 -18.14 -15.86
CA ASN A 509 -3.39 -18.20 -17.28
C ASN A 509 -4.90 -18.05 -17.49
#